data_AF-A0A0H2KQY1-F1
#
_entry.id   AF-A0A0H2KQY1-F1
#
_cell.length_a   1.000
_cell.length_b   1.000
_cell.length_c   1.000
_cell.angle_alpha   90.00
_cell.angle_beta   90.00
_cell.angle_gamma   90.00
#
_symmetry.space_group_name_H-M   'P 1'
#
loop_
_entity.id
_entity.type
_entity.pdbx_description
1 polymer ?
#
loop_
_entity_poly.entity_id
_entity_poly.type
_entity_poly.pdbx_seq_one_letter_code
_entity_poly.pdbx_strand_id
1 'polypeptide(L)'
;MWFWVWTLLVVGTLVGAFFLARRLWRSVKGLGRELSRASQVAADLSARADELSRALEEAQPSTAPTLFDDPVVLQERVDLLRAERAERRVLRRRRDEQVWSRWRRFNA
;
A
#
# COMPACT_ATOMS: atom_id res chain seq x y z
N MET A 1 -51.28 8.55 38.66
CA MET A 1 -51.21 8.63 37.17
C MET A 1 -49.81 8.95 36.64
N TRP A 2 -49.03 9.84 37.26
CA TRP A 2 -47.69 10.24 36.78
C TRP A 2 -46.64 9.11 36.70
N PHE A 3 -46.70 8.12 37.61
CA PHE A 3 -45.76 6.98 37.64
C PHE A 3 -45.78 6.19 36.31
N TRP A 4 -46.97 5.90 35.79
CA TRP A 4 -47.14 5.19 34.52
C TRP A 4 -46.56 5.96 33.33
N VAL A 5 -46.71 7.29 33.31
CA VAL A 5 -46.11 8.14 32.26
C VAL A 5 -44.60 8.02 32.29
N TRP A 6 -43.99 8.07 33.48
CA TRP A 6 -42.54 7.93 33.64
C TRP A 6 -42.05 6.53 33.25
N THR A 7 -42.76 5.47 33.65
CA THR A 7 -42.44 4.10 33.26
C THR A 7 -42.51 3.92 31.75
N LEU A 8 -43.56 4.43 31.09
CA LEU A 8 -43.71 4.32 29.64
C LEU A 8 -42.57 5.04 28.90
N LEU A 9 -42.17 6.21 29.39
CA LEU A 9 -41.07 7.00 28.82
C LEU A 9 -39.74 6.24 28.91
N VAL A 10 -39.42 5.70 30.08
CA VAL A 10 -38.18 4.93 30.30
C VAL A 10 -38.19 3.66 29.48
N VAL A 11 -39.30 2.91 29.47
CA VAL A 11 -39.43 1.67 28.69
C VAL A 11 -39.34 1.97 27.19
N GLY A 12 -40.00 3.01 26.70
CA GLY A 12 -39.89 3.44 25.30
C GLY A 12 -38.45 3.76 24.90
N THR A 13 -37.73 4.47 25.77
CA THR A 13 -36.32 4.84 25.53
C THR A 13 -35.40 3.62 25.58
N LEU A 14 -35.60 2.71 26.55
CA LEU A 14 -34.84 1.47 26.67
C LEU A 14 -35.07 0.54 25.49
N VAL A 15 -36.31 0.39 25.04
CA VAL A 15 -36.64 -0.41 23.86
C VAL A 15 -35.99 0.22 22.62
N GLY A 16 -36.11 1.54 22.45
CA GLY A 16 -35.45 2.26 21.36
C GLY A 16 -33.92 2.06 21.37
N ALA A 17 -33.29 2.24 22.53
CA ALA A 17 -31.85 2.04 22.71
C ALA A 17 -31.42 0.60 22.44
N PHE A 18 -32.21 -0.39 22.89
CA PHE A 18 -31.93 -1.80 22.66
C PHE A 18 -31.99 -2.18 21.17
N PHE A 19 -33.02 -1.70 20.46
CA PHE A 19 -33.14 -1.91 19.02
C PHE A 19 -31.99 -1.24 18.26
N LEU A 20 -31.61 -0.02 18.66
CA LEU A 20 -30.51 0.72 18.05
C LEU A 20 -29.17 -0.01 18.27
N ALA A 21 -28.88 -0.41 19.51
CA ALA A 21 -27.67 -1.17 19.86
C ALA A 21 -27.60 -2.49 19.10
N ARG A 22 -28.72 -3.23 18.99
CA ARG A 22 -28.76 -4.50 18.27
C ARG A 22 -28.55 -4.34 16.77
N ARG A 23 -29.10 -3.28 16.17
CA ARG A 23 -28.86 -2.95 14.76
C ARG A 23 -27.40 -2.56 14.53
N LEU A 24 -26.84 -1.71 15.39
CA LEU A 24 -25.44 -1.29 15.30
C LEU A 24 -24.49 -2.48 15.43
N TRP A 25 -24.77 -3.41 16.35
CA TRP A 25 -23.97 -4.61 16.56
C TRP A 25 -23.89 -5.50 15.32
N ARG A 26 -24.98 -5.64 14.56
CA ARG A 26 -24.96 -6.37 13.29
C ARG A 26 -24.07 -5.68 12.25
N SER A 27 -24.13 -4.36 12.16
CA SER A 27 -23.29 -3.57 11.24
C SER A 27 -21.81 -3.65 11.61
N VAL A 28 -21.46 -3.49 12.89
CA VAL A 28 -20.09 -3.58 13.40
C VAL A 28 -19.51 -4.98 13.16
N LYS A 29 -20.29 -6.05 13.35
CA LYS A 29 -19.84 -7.42 13.03
C LYS A 29 -19.58 -7.64 11.54
N GLY A 30 -20.34 -6.98 10.65
CA GLY A 30 -20.09 -7.02 9.21
C GLY A 30 -18.76 -6.35 8.86
N LEU A 31 -18.62 -5.09 9.29
CA LEU A 31 -17.41 -4.29 9.06
C LEU A 31 -16.17 -4.93 9.69
N GLY A 32 -16.28 -5.51 10.88
CA GLY A 32 -15.15 -6.16 11.55
C GLY A 32 -14.57 -7.34 10.78
N ARG A 33 -15.39 -8.12 10.06
CA ARG A 33 -14.89 -9.24 9.23
C ARG A 33 -14.14 -8.74 8.00
N GLU A 34 -14.69 -7.73 7.33
CA GLU A 34 -14.03 -7.14 6.16
C GLU A 34 -12.75 -6.40 6.57
N LEU A 35 -12.79 -5.68 7.69
CA LEU A 35 -11.63 -5.03 8.27
C LEU A 35 -10.55 -6.05 8.65
N SER A 36 -10.93 -7.19 9.24
CA SER A 36 -9.99 -8.26 9.57
C SER A 36 -9.34 -8.87 8.31
N ARG A 37 -10.10 -9.02 7.22
CA ARG A 37 -9.55 -9.49 5.94
C ARG A 37 -8.62 -8.44 5.32
N ALA A 38 -9.03 -7.18 5.33
CA ALA A 38 -8.20 -6.08 4.84
C ALA A 38 -6.91 -5.95 5.66
N SER A 39 -6.97 -6.10 6.98
CA SER A 39 -5.79 -6.06 7.84
C SER A 39 -4.85 -7.23 7.60
N GLN A 40 -5.38 -8.44 7.32
CA GLN A 40 -4.56 -9.59 6.94
C GLN A 40 -3.80 -9.33 5.63
N VAL A 41 -4.49 -8.86 4.60
CA VAL A 41 -3.85 -8.52 3.32
C VAL A 41 -2.81 -7.40 3.49
N ALA A 42 -3.11 -6.38 4.30
CA ALA A 42 -2.17 -5.32 4.60
C ALA A 42 -0.93 -5.83 5.36
N ALA A 43 -1.12 -6.74 6.33
CA ALA A 43 -0.03 -7.37 7.06
C ALA A 43 0.85 -8.22 6.14
N ASP A 44 0.26 -9.03 5.27
CA ASP A 44 1.00 -9.83 4.29
C ASP A 44 1.78 -8.95 3.31
N LEU A 45 1.19 -7.84 2.86
CA LEU A 45 1.86 -6.87 2.01
C LEU A 45 3.04 -6.20 2.73
N SER A 46 2.85 -5.82 4.00
CA SER A 46 3.91 -5.23 4.83
C SER A 46 5.05 -6.22 5.03
N ALA A 47 4.75 -7.48 5.35
CA ALA A 47 5.76 -8.51 5.54
C ALA A 47 6.61 -8.75 4.28
N ARG A 48 5.97 -8.78 3.10
CA ARG A 48 6.68 -8.90 1.81
C ARG A 48 7.48 -7.65 1.49
N ALA A 49 6.96 -6.47 1.81
CA ALA A 49 7.69 -5.22 1.63
C ALA A 49 8.95 -5.17 2.51
N ASP A 50 8.86 -5.65 3.76
CA ASP A 50 9.99 -5.75 4.68
C ASP A 50 11.01 -6.81 4.23
N GLU A 51 10.56 -7.93 3.67
CA GLU A 51 11.46 -8.93 3.08
C GLU A 51 12.23 -8.35 1.88
N LEU A 52 11.52 -7.65 0.99
CA LEU A 52 12.13 -6.99 -0.16
C LEU A 52 13.06 -5.85 0.24
N SER A 53 12.72 -5.07 1.28
CA SER A 53 13.58 -3.99 1.75
C SER A 53 14.88 -4.53 2.33
N ARG A 54 14.82 -5.60 3.15
CA ARG A 54 16.02 -6.27 3.67
C ARG A 54 16.88 -6.86 2.56
N ALA A 55 16.26 -7.54 1.59
CA ALA A 55 16.99 -8.07 0.44
C ALA A 55 17.67 -6.95 -0.37
N LEU A 56 17.02 -5.79 -0.51
CA LEU A 56 17.60 -4.62 -1.16
C LEU A 56 18.73 -3.99 -0.34
N GLU A 57 18.60 -3.90 0.98
CA GLU A 57 19.66 -3.41 1.87
C GLU A 57 20.89 -4.32 1.80
N GLU A 58 20.71 -5.64 1.83
CA GLU A 58 21.79 -6.62 1.67
C GLU A 58 22.44 -6.56 0.30
N ALA A 59 21.65 -6.35 -0.75
CA ALA A 59 22.14 -6.22 -2.13
C ALA A 59 22.66 -4.81 -2.46
N GLN A 60 22.51 -3.83 -1.56
CA GLN A 60 22.87 -2.45 -1.86
C GLN A 60 24.40 -2.31 -1.92
N PRO A 61 24.97 -1.89 -3.06
CA PRO A 61 26.40 -1.68 -3.16
C PRO A 61 26.83 -0.57 -2.21
N SER A 62 27.94 -0.78 -1.48
CA SER A 62 28.51 0.21 -0.57
C SER A 62 28.72 1.56 -1.29
N THR A 63 28.23 2.63 -0.68
CA THR A 63 28.47 4.02 -1.08
C THR A 63 29.61 4.66 -0.30
N ALA A 64 30.45 3.86 0.37
CA ALA A 64 31.62 4.36 1.07
C ALA A 64 32.62 5.01 0.08
N PRO A 65 33.43 5.98 0.53
CA PRO A 65 34.46 6.59 -0.31
C PRO A 65 35.46 5.53 -0.84
N THR A 66 35.59 5.42 -2.15
CA THR A 66 36.48 4.46 -2.84
C THR A 66 37.86 5.05 -3.15
N LEU A 67 38.34 6.02 -2.36
CA LEU A 67 39.50 6.86 -2.68
C LEU A 67 40.82 6.07 -2.80
N PHE A 68 40.87 4.89 -2.18
CA PHE A 68 42.05 4.01 -2.15
C PHE A 68 41.84 2.71 -2.95
N ASP A 69 40.71 2.56 -3.65
CA ASP A 69 40.43 1.39 -4.48
C ASP A 69 41.15 1.48 -5.83
N ASP A 70 41.31 0.33 -6.51
CA ASP A 70 41.93 0.26 -7.83
C ASP A 70 41.10 1.04 -8.88
N PRO A 71 41.69 2.05 -9.56
CA PRO A 71 40.98 2.86 -10.54
C PRO A 71 40.46 2.07 -11.75
N VAL A 72 41.11 0.97 -12.15
CA VAL A 72 40.67 0.16 -13.30
C VAL A 72 39.37 -0.56 -12.95
N VAL A 73 39.31 -1.17 -11.76
CA VAL A 73 38.10 -1.84 -11.26
C VAL A 73 36.94 -0.86 -11.12
N LEU A 74 37.21 0.37 -10.66
CA LEU A 74 36.19 1.41 -10.57
C LEU A 74 35.65 1.83 -11.95
N GLN A 75 36.51 1.95 -12.96
CA GLN A 75 36.09 2.28 -14.33
C GLN A 75 35.20 1.20 -14.92
N GLU A 76 35.59 -0.07 -14.79
CA GLU A 76 34.77 -1.21 -15.24
C GLU A 76 33.39 -1.21 -14.59
N ARG A 77 33.31 -0.97 -13.27
CA ARG A 77 32.02 -0.87 -12.55
C ARG A 77 31.17 0.28 -13.09
N VAL A 78 31.77 1.45 -13.33
CA VAL A 78 31.04 2.61 -13.87
C VAL A 78 30.50 2.32 -15.28
N ASP A 79 31.27 1.65 -16.12
CA ASP A 79 30.86 1.33 -17.48
C ASP A 79 29.73 0.30 -17.53
N LEU A 80 29.75 -0.70 -16.65
CA LEU A 80 28.62 -1.62 -16.44
C LEU A 80 27.35 -0.87 -16.02
N LEU A 81 27.44 0.02 -15.02
CA LEU A 81 26.31 0.82 -14.56
C LEU A 81 25.77 1.75 -15.65
N ARG A 82 26.63 2.30 -16.51
CA ARG A 82 26.23 3.12 -17.67
C ARG A 82 25.49 2.30 -18.71
N ALA A 83 25.96 1.08 -19.01
CA ALA A 83 25.30 0.17 -19.94
C ALA A 83 23.89 -0.17 -19.46
N GLU A 84 23.73 -0.59 -18.19
CA GLU A 84 22.42 -0.86 -17.61
C GLU A 84 21.50 0.36 -17.62
N ARG A 85 22.05 1.56 -17.38
CA ARG A 85 21.28 2.80 -17.42
C ARG A 85 20.80 3.12 -18.85
N ALA A 86 21.62 2.85 -19.86
CA ALA A 86 21.26 3.02 -21.26
C ALA A 86 20.11 2.08 -21.65
N GLU A 87 20.18 0.80 -21.27
CA GLU A 87 19.12 -0.18 -21.48
C GLU A 87 17.80 0.26 -20.84
N ARG A 88 17.85 0.68 -19.56
CA ARG A 88 16.68 1.19 -18.84
C ARG A 88 16.07 2.41 -19.51
N ARG A 89 16.88 3.32 -20.08
CA ARG A 89 16.38 4.49 -20.85
C ARG A 89 15.66 4.04 -22.12
N VAL A 90 16.20 3.06 -22.85
CA VAL A 90 15.56 2.53 -24.05
C VAL A 90 14.20 1.89 -23.72
N LEU A 91 14.12 1.11 -22.64
CA LEU A 91 12.86 0.49 -22.19
C LEU A 91 11.80 1.54 -21.83
N ARG A 92 12.19 2.59 -21.10
CA ARG A 92 11.29 3.71 -20.78
C ARG A 92 10.78 4.39 -22.04
N ARG A 93 11.68 4.73 -22.97
CA ARG A 93 11.32 5.36 -24.24
C ARG A 93 10.32 4.51 -25.04
N ARG A 94 10.55 3.20 -25.15
CA ARG A 94 9.62 2.28 -25.83
C ARG A 94 8.24 2.27 -25.18
N ARG A 95 8.18 2.27 -23.84
CA ARG A 95 6.92 2.33 -23.09
C ARG A 95 6.20 3.66 -23.33
N ASP A 96 6.93 4.77 -23.30
CA ASP A 96 6.38 6.09 -23.55
C ASP A 96 5.83 6.18 -24.98
N GLU A 97 6.58 5.71 -25.98
CA GLU A 97 6.14 5.67 -27.38
C GLU A 97 4.84 4.86 -27.55
N GLN A 98 4.72 3.71 -26.88
CA GLN A 98 3.48 2.92 -26.87
C GLN A 98 2.32 3.69 -26.25
N VAL A 99 2.54 4.35 -25.10
CA VAL A 99 1.51 5.17 -24.44
C VAL A 99 1.08 6.32 -25.36
N TRP A 100 2.03 7.10 -25.88
CA TRP A 100 1.76 8.22 -26.79
C TRP A 100 1.07 7.80 -28.09
N SER A 101 1.39 6.62 -28.63
CA SER A 101 0.70 6.08 -29.82
C SER A 101 -0.77 5.78 -29.54
N ARG A 102 -1.10 5.28 -28.34
CA ARG A 102 -2.48 5.00 -27.91
C ARG A 102 -3.27 6.29 -27.74
N TRP A 103 -2.69 7.29 -27.10
CA TRP A 103 -3.30 8.62 -26.96
C TRP A 103 -3.56 9.27 -28.32
N ARG A 104 -2.59 9.22 -29.25
CA ARG A 104 -2.77 9.74 -30.61
C ARG A 104 -3.90 9.06 -31.36
N ARG A 105 -4.12 7.76 -31.18
CA ARG A 105 -5.22 7.03 -31.81
C ARG A 105 -6.60 7.44 -31.26
N PHE A 106 -6.68 7.81 -29.99
CA PHE A 106 -7.94 8.24 -29.37
C PHE A 106 -8.30 9.70 -29.70
N ASN A 107 -7.29 10.55 -29.95
CA ASN A 107 -7.44 11.97 -30.20
C ASN A 107 -7.39 12.34 -31.69
N ALA A 108 -7.50 11.35 -32.59
CA ALA A 108 -7.59 11.51 -34.04
C ALA A 108 -8.98 11.09 -34.51
#